data_AF-A0A662IVW0-F1
#
_entry.id   AF-A0A662IVW0-F1
#
_cell.length_a   1.000
_cell.length_b   1.000
_cell.length_c   1.000
_cell.angle_alpha   90.00
_cell.angle_beta   90.00
_cell.angle_gamma   90.00
#
_symmetry.space_group_name_H-M   'P 1'
#
loop_
_entity.id
_entity.type
_entity.pdbx_description
1 polymer ?
#
loop_
_entity_poly.entity_id
_entity_poly.type
_entity_poly.pdbx_seq_one_letter_code
_entity_poly.pdbx_strand_id
1 'polypeptide(L)'
;MRQALLSLWGLRMKEPVKYVRDFAYNAMLQVGIPESLADYLNGRGPQTVGAKHYLEKKRQIITHYPKYMAYLEELRAKIEQA
;
A
#
# COMPACT_ATOMS: atom_id res chain seq x y z
N MET A 1 -18.07 4.52 -39.09
CA MET A 1 -17.26 5.30 -38.14
C MET A 1 -17.68 5.04 -36.67
N ARG A 2 -17.66 3.79 -36.19
CA ARG A 2 -17.92 3.43 -34.78
C ARG A 2 -16.97 2.33 -34.26
N GLN A 3 -15.75 2.28 -34.79
CA GLN A 3 -14.70 1.37 -34.30
C GLN A 3 -13.47 2.10 -33.70
N ALA A 4 -13.38 3.43 -33.83
CA ALA A 4 -12.20 4.19 -33.41
C ALA A 4 -12.23 4.69 -31.95
N LEU A 5 -13.31 4.46 -31.21
CA LEU A 5 -13.44 4.93 -29.81
C LEU A 5 -13.19 3.83 -28.76
N LEU A 6 -13.16 2.57 -29.16
CA LEU A 6 -12.92 1.44 -28.25
C LEU A 6 -11.46 0.98 -28.18
N SER A 7 -10.57 1.54 -29.02
CA SER A 7 -9.13 1.21 -29.03
C SER A 7 -8.27 2.12 -28.13
N LEU A 8 -8.84 3.15 -27.49
CA LEU A 8 -8.12 4.04 -26.56
C LEU A 8 -8.26 3.65 -25.09
N TRP A 9 -9.13 2.68 -24.77
CA TRP A 9 -9.33 2.17 -23.40
C TRP A 9 -9.17 0.65 -23.30
N GLY A 10 -8.68 0.01 -24.36
CA GLY A 10 -8.41 -1.42 -24.42
C GLY A 10 -6.92 -1.71 -24.38
N LEU A 11 -6.50 -2.52 -23.40
CA LEU A 11 -5.18 -3.15 -23.26
C LEU A 11 -4.03 -2.30 -22.70
N ARG A 12 -4.02 -2.17 -21.37
CA ARG A 12 -3.15 -2.94 -20.46
C ARG A 12 -3.06 -2.15 -19.15
N MET A 13 -3.97 -2.44 -18.21
CA MET A 13 -3.83 -2.04 -16.81
C MET A 13 -2.62 -2.77 -16.19
N LYS A 14 -1.40 -2.48 -16.66
CA LYS A 14 -0.24 -2.49 -15.78
C LYS A 14 -0.29 -1.13 -15.13
N GLU A 15 -1.02 -1.01 -14.03
CA GLU A 15 -0.91 0.17 -13.19
C GLU A 15 0.60 0.42 -12.99
N PRO A 16 1.10 1.64 -13.31
CA PRO A 16 2.51 1.94 -13.11
C PRO A 16 2.92 1.57 -11.68
N VAL A 17 4.13 1.03 -11.52
CA VAL A 17 4.63 0.47 -10.25
C VAL A 17 4.44 1.41 -9.05
N LYS A 18 4.39 2.73 -9.28
CA LYS A 18 4.07 3.75 -8.27
C LYS A 18 2.75 3.46 -7.52
N TYR A 19 1.74 2.91 -8.18
CA TYR A 19 0.43 2.65 -7.58
C TYR A 19 0.44 1.46 -6.62
N VAL A 20 1.37 0.51 -6.76
CA VAL A 20 1.54 -0.58 -5.78
C VAL A 20 1.96 -0.02 -4.43
N ARG A 21 2.86 0.99 -4.44
CA ARG A 21 3.31 1.67 -3.23
C ARG A 21 2.17 2.48 -2.60
N ASP A 22 1.42 3.23 -3.40
CA ASP A 22 0.29 4.03 -2.90
C ASP A 22 -0.85 3.14 -2.38
N PHE A 23 -1.11 2.00 -3.04
CA PHE A 23 -2.04 0.98 -2.56
C PHE A 23 -1.62 0.45 -1.18
N ALA A 24 -0.36 0.01 -1.05
CA ALA A 24 0.14 -0.50 0.23
C ALA A 24 0.04 0.56 1.33
N TYR A 25 0.43 1.81 1.04
CA TYR A 25 0.30 2.93 1.98
C TYR A 25 -1.14 3.12 2.46
N ASN A 26 -2.10 3.22 1.54
CA ASN A 26 -3.51 3.44 1.87
C ASN A 26 -4.10 2.25 2.64
N ALA A 27 -3.78 1.02 2.25
CA ALA A 27 -4.22 -0.18 2.95
C ALA A 27 -3.69 -0.24 4.39
N MET A 28 -2.42 0.13 4.61
CA MET A 28 -1.85 0.24 5.96
C MET A 28 -2.62 1.24 6.82
N LEU A 29 -2.96 2.41 6.29
CA LEU A 29 -3.77 3.41 7.01
C LEU A 29 -5.17 2.89 7.34
N GLN A 30 -5.82 2.21 6.39
CA GLN A 30 -7.17 1.65 6.57
C GLN A 30 -7.24 0.65 7.72
N VAL A 31 -6.21 -0.18 7.90
CA VAL A 31 -6.14 -1.16 9.00
C VAL A 31 -5.53 -0.58 10.29
N GLY A 32 -5.37 0.74 10.37
CA GLY A 32 -4.93 1.44 11.57
C GLY A 32 -3.45 1.25 11.90
N ILE A 33 -2.60 1.13 10.88
CA ILE A 33 -1.15 1.34 11.05
C ILE A 33 -0.90 2.85 11.11
N PRO A 34 -0.17 3.35 12.13
CA PRO A 34 0.18 4.77 12.24
C PRO A 34 0.84 5.31 10.97
N GLU A 35 0.44 6.51 10.55
CA GLU A 35 0.96 7.18 9.35
C GLU A 35 2.49 7.23 9.34
N SER A 36 3.10 7.57 10.48
CA SER A 36 4.56 7.64 10.58
C SER A 36 5.29 6.30 10.36
N LEU A 37 4.61 5.16 10.56
CA LEU A 37 5.13 3.83 10.26
C LEU A 37 4.86 3.45 8.79
N ALA A 38 3.68 3.81 8.27
CA ALA A 38 3.36 3.66 6.85
C ALA A 38 4.32 4.46 5.97
N ASP A 39 4.64 5.71 6.35
CA ASP A 39 5.66 6.55 5.72
C ASP A 39 7.02 5.88 5.70
N TYR A 40 7.45 5.37 6.87
CA TYR A 40 8.73 4.68 7.01
C TYR A 40 8.82 3.44 6.10
N LEU A 41 7.77 2.60 6.08
CA LEU A 41 7.70 1.41 5.21
C LEU A 41 7.67 1.77 3.72
N ASN A 42 7.09 2.92 3.38
CA ASN A 42 7.05 3.43 2.01
C ASN A 42 8.31 4.20 1.59
N GLY A 43 9.33 4.25 2.46
CA GLY A 43 10.58 4.96 2.21
C GLY A 43 10.43 6.48 2.17
N ARG A 44 9.34 7.03 2.74
CA ARG A 44 9.15 8.47 2.88
C ARG A 44 10.03 8.97 4.01
N GLY A 45 10.72 10.09 3.79
CA GLY A 45 11.62 10.68 4.78
C GLY A 45 10.86 11.09 6.06
N PRO A 46 11.52 11.09 7.23
CA PRO A 46 10.89 11.55 8.45
C PRO A 46 10.51 13.03 8.33
N GLN A 47 9.24 13.35 8.61
CA GLN A 47 8.71 14.72 8.56
C GLN A 47 9.29 15.63 9.65
N THR A 48 9.83 15.05 10.73
CA THR A 48 10.40 15.78 11.87
C THR A 48 11.72 15.17 12.36
N VAL A 49 12.54 15.99 13.03
CA VAL A 49 13.84 15.56 13.58
C VAL A 49 13.70 14.46 14.63
N GLY A 50 12.64 14.50 15.45
CA GLY A 50 12.36 13.48 16.49
C GLY A 50 11.89 12.13 15.93
N ALA A 51 11.40 12.08 14.69
CA ALA A 51 10.96 10.84 14.04
C ALA A 51 12.12 9.98 13.50
N LYS A 52 13.38 10.41 13.70
CA LYS A 52 14.58 9.72 13.17
C LYS A 52 14.96 8.42 13.89
N HIS A 53 14.38 8.12 15.04
CA HIS A 53 14.74 6.93 15.82
C HIS A 53 14.29 5.63 15.13
N TYR A 54 15.19 5.10 14.28
CA TYR A 54 14.99 3.94 13.42
C TYR A 54 14.69 2.63 14.18
N LEU A 55 15.36 2.42 15.33
CA LEU A 55 15.16 1.21 16.15
C LEU A 55 13.75 1.13 16.74
N GLU A 56 13.20 2.28 17.13
CA GLU A 56 11.86 2.37 17.70
C GLU A 56 10.80 2.08 16.63
N LYS A 57 10.95 2.67 15.43
CA LYS A 57 10.06 2.38 14.30
C LYS A 57 10.05 0.90 13.93
N LYS A 58 11.21 0.23 13.90
CA LYS A 58 11.28 -1.21 13.65
C LYS A 58 10.48 -2.03 14.65
N ARG A 59 10.59 -1.72 15.94
CA ARG A 59 9.82 -2.41 16.99
C ARG A 59 8.32 -2.20 16.82
N GLN A 60 7.91 -0.95 16.57
CA GLN A 60 6.50 -0.63 16.35
C GLN A 60 5.94 -1.34 15.10
N ILE A 61 6.73 -1.45 14.02
CA ILE A 61 6.32 -2.16 12.80
C ILE A 61 6.02 -3.63 13.10
N ILE A 62 6.85 -4.32 13.89
CA ILE A 62 6.60 -5.72 14.24
C ILE A 62 5.23 -5.90 14.90
N THR A 63 4.81 -4.95 15.75
CA THR A 63 3.50 -4.97 16.41
C THR A 63 2.34 -4.66 15.45
N HIS A 64 2.54 -3.78 14.48
CA HIS A 64 1.47 -3.26 13.62
C HIS A 64 1.30 -3.98 12.28
N TYR A 65 2.39 -4.48 11.69
CA TYR A 65 2.41 -5.11 10.37
C TYR A 65 1.47 -6.33 10.21
N PRO A 66 1.22 -7.15 11.25
CA PRO A 66 0.23 -8.23 11.16
C PRO A 66 -1.16 -7.78 10.71
N LYS A 67 -1.58 -6.54 11.02
CA LYS A 67 -2.88 -6.00 10.57
C LYS A 67 -2.94 -5.88 9.05
N TYR A 68 -1.84 -5.44 8.44
CA TYR A 68 -1.73 -5.33 6.98
C TYR A 68 -1.67 -6.72 6.33
N MET A 69 -0.99 -7.68 6.96
CA MET A 69 -0.97 -9.07 6.48
C MET A 69 -2.36 -9.69 6.46
N ALA A 70 -3.15 -9.53 7.53
CA ALA A 70 -4.53 -10.02 7.58
C ALA A 70 -5.39 -9.43 6.44
N TYR A 71 -5.25 -8.14 6.14
CA TYR A 71 -5.94 -7.51 5.01
C TYR A 71 -5.55 -8.13 3.66
N LEU A 72 -4.27 -8.43 3.43
CA LEU A 72 -3.83 -9.09 2.20
C LEU A 72 -4.37 -10.52 2.09
N GLU A 73 -4.45 -11.25 3.20
CA GLU A 73 -5.06 -12.58 3.26
C GLU A 73 -6.55 -12.52 2.91
N GLU A 74 -7.30 -11.55 3.43
CA GLU A 74 -8.70 -11.33 3.08
C GLU A 74 -8.91 -11.02 1.60
N LEU A 75 -8.06 -10.17 1.01
CA LEU A 75 -8.13 -9.87 -0.42
C LEU A 75 -7.82 -11.10 -1.26
N ARG A 76 -6.80 -11.89 -0.88
CA ARG A 76 -6.45 -13.13 -1.57
C ARG A 76 -7.61 -14.12 -1.52
N ALA A 77 -8.24 -14.29 -0.37
CA ALA A 77 -9.40 -15.18 -0.22
C ALA A 77 -10.57 -14.75 -1.12
N LYS A 78 -10.84 -13.45 -1.25
CA LYS A 78 -11.88 -12.92 -2.15
C LYS A 78 -11.58 -13.20 -3.62
N ILE A 79 -10.31 -13.18 -4.03
CA ILE A 79 -9.90 -13.50 -5.40
C ILE A 79 -10.04 -15.01 -5.66
N GLU A 80 -9.69 -15.86 -4.69
CA GLU A 80 -9.77 -17.31 -4.84
C GLU A 80 -11.21 -17.86 -4.82
N GLN A 81 -12.15 -17.11 -4.23
CA GLN A 81 -13.57 -17.42 -4.22
C GLN A 81 -14.34 -16.93 -5.46
N ALA A 82 -13.71 -16.10 -6.30
CA ALA A 82 -14.30 -15.49 -7.50
C ALA A 82 -13.93 -16.28 -8.77
#